data_AF-A0A2P4SS25-F1
#
_entry.id   AF-A0A2P4SS25-F1
#
_cell.length_a   1.000
_cell.length_b   1.000
_cell.length_c   1.000
_cell.angle_alpha   90.00
_cell.angle_beta   90.00
_cell.angle_gamma   90.00
#
_symmetry.space_group_name_H-M   'P 1'
#
loop_
_entity.id
_entity.type
_entity.pdbx_description
1 polymer ?
#
loop_
_entity_poly.entity_id
_entity_poly.type
_entity_poly.pdbx_seq_one_letter_code
_entity_poly.pdbx_strand_id
1 'polypeptide(L)'
;HLVDIWNVIEALRENALNNLDPSIELNVARLEAVISTIFYQLNKRMPTTHQINVEQSISLLLNFLLAAFDPEGHGKISVFAVKMALATLCGGKIMDKLRYIFSMISDSSGVMVYGKYDLFLREVLKLPTAVFEGPSFGYTEQSAKSCFSQQVSYV
;
A
#
# COMPACT_ATOMS: atom_id res chain seq x y z
N HIS A 1 -2.49 17.96 -1.90
CA HIS A 1 -2.13 16.59 -1.47
C HIS A 1 -0.63 16.51 -1.25
N LEU A 2 -0.20 16.75 -0.01
CA LEU A 2 1.16 16.47 0.47
C LEU A 2 1.38 14.94 0.35
N VAL A 3 2.53 14.36 0.07
CA VAL A 3 2.70 12.90 -0.17
C VAL A 3 1.84 12.33 -1.31
N ASP A 4 2.40 12.31 -2.52
CA ASP A 4 1.84 11.59 -3.65
C ASP A 4 2.56 10.25 -3.89
N ILE A 5 2.16 9.53 -4.96
CA ILE A 5 2.74 8.23 -5.29
C ILE A 5 4.23 8.29 -5.61
N TRP A 6 4.74 9.41 -6.15
CA TRP A 6 6.16 9.57 -6.42
C TRP A 6 6.96 9.66 -5.13
N ASN A 7 6.46 10.39 -4.14
CA ASN A 7 7.07 10.42 -2.81
C ASN A 7 7.10 9.03 -2.16
N VAL A 8 6.03 8.24 -2.32
CA VAL A 8 5.99 6.85 -1.81
C VAL A 8 7.02 5.97 -2.52
N ILE A 9 7.09 6.02 -3.86
CA ILE A 9 8.05 5.23 -4.65
C ILE A 9 9.49 5.58 -4.26
N GLU A 10 9.79 6.87 -4.06
CA GLU A 10 11.13 7.29 -3.66
C GLU A 10 11.49 6.78 -2.27
N ALA A 11 10.59 6.92 -1.29
CA ALA A 11 10.84 6.40 0.06
C ALA A 11 11.04 4.88 0.08
N LEU A 12 10.26 4.13 -0.72
CA LEU A 12 10.45 2.70 -0.90
C LEU A 12 11.80 2.36 -1.54
N ARG A 13 12.27 3.17 -2.49
CA ARG A 13 13.59 3.00 -3.13
C ARG A 13 14.73 3.26 -2.16
N GLU A 14 14.68 4.37 -1.41
CA GLU A 14 15.69 4.72 -0.41
C GLU A 14 15.84 3.66 0.68
N ASN A 15 14.75 2.93 0.99
CA ASN A 15 14.75 1.81 1.95
C ASN A 15 15.00 0.43 1.31
N ALA A 16 15.37 0.38 0.02
CA ALA A 16 15.65 -0.85 -0.74
C ALA A 16 14.45 -1.83 -0.84
N LEU A 17 13.22 -1.33 -0.82
CA LEU A 17 12.00 -2.13 -1.00
C LEU A 17 11.57 -2.25 -2.47
N ASN A 18 12.06 -1.39 -3.36
CA ASN A 18 11.66 -1.36 -4.77
C ASN A 18 11.91 -2.71 -5.48
N ASN A 19 13.09 -3.31 -5.28
CA ASN A 19 13.52 -4.55 -5.93
C ASN A 19 13.38 -5.79 -5.02
N LEU A 20 12.92 -5.61 -3.80
CA LEU A 20 12.77 -6.71 -2.85
C LEU A 20 11.60 -7.60 -3.26
N ASP A 21 11.75 -8.91 -3.05
CA ASP A 21 10.66 -9.87 -3.30
C ASP A 21 9.41 -9.45 -2.52
N PRO A 22 8.24 -9.29 -3.17
CA PRO A 22 7.01 -8.85 -2.51
C PRO A 22 6.56 -9.75 -1.35
N SER A 23 6.97 -11.03 -1.33
CA SER A 23 6.63 -12.00 -0.29
C SER A 23 7.44 -11.85 1.00
N ILE A 24 8.58 -11.14 0.97
CA ILE A 24 9.40 -10.96 2.17
C ILE A 24 8.66 -10.10 3.20
N GLU A 25 8.76 -10.51 4.46
CA GLU A 25 8.20 -9.80 5.60
C GLU A 25 9.18 -8.74 6.12
N LEU A 26 8.64 -7.55 6.41
CA LEU A 26 9.33 -6.46 7.09
C LEU A 26 8.98 -6.48 8.56
N ASN A 27 9.97 -6.30 9.42
CA ASN A 27 9.73 -6.06 10.84
C ASN A 27 9.29 -4.60 11.09
N VAL A 28 8.78 -4.34 12.30
CA VAL A 28 8.33 -3.00 12.74
C VAL A 28 9.38 -1.91 12.47
N ALA A 29 10.64 -2.15 12.81
CA ALA A 29 11.71 -1.17 12.63
C ALA A 29 11.95 -0.80 11.14
N ARG A 30 11.90 -1.78 10.23
CA ARG A 30 12.02 -1.51 8.78
C ARG A 30 10.79 -0.78 8.24
N LEU A 31 9.60 -1.08 8.74
CA LEU A 31 8.39 -0.36 8.37
C LEU A 31 8.44 1.10 8.83
N GLU A 32 8.83 1.32 10.09
CA GLU A 32 9.02 2.65 10.66
C GLU A 32 10.06 3.46 9.89
N ALA A 33 11.16 2.86 9.45
CA ALA A 33 12.16 3.53 8.62
C ALA A 33 11.58 4.06 7.29
N VAL A 34 10.75 3.26 6.61
CA VAL A 34 10.08 3.68 5.36
C VAL A 34 9.14 4.87 5.61
N ILE A 35 8.32 4.78 6.67
CA ILE A 35 7.38 5.83 7.05
C ILE A 35 8.11 7.11 7.45
N SER A 36 9.22 6.96 8.19
CA SER A 36 10.11 8.05 8.59
C SER A 36 10.65 8.78 7.37
N THR A 37 11.17 8.06 6.37
CA THR A 37 11.63 8.65 5.11
C THR A 37 10.53 9.52 4.47
N ILE A 38 9.28 9.03 4.39
CA ILE A 38 8.16 9.78 3.83
C ILE A 38 7.93 11.11 4.59
N PHE A 39 7.79 11.05 5.90
CA PHE A 39 7.42 12.24 6.69
C PHE A 39 8.57 13.23 6.87
N TYR A 40 9.82 12.77 7.02
CA TYR A 40 10.97 13.68 7.06
C TYR A 40 11.18 14.36 5.70
N GLN A 41 11.04 13.64 4.57
CA GLN A 41 11.11 14.27 3.25
C GLN A 41 9.96 15.26 3.03
N LEU A 42 8.74 14.93 3.48
CA LEU A 42 7.63 15.87 3.46
C LEU A 42 7.97 17.14 4.27
N ASN A 43 8.41 17.01 5.51
CA ASN A 43 8.67 18.16 6.36
C ASN A 43 9.76 19.08 5.79
N LYS A 44 10.79 18.50 5.14
CA LYS A 44 11.85 19.28 4.46
C LYS A 44 11.35 20.18 3.33
N ARG A 45 10.24 19.83 2.66
CA ARG A 45 9.66 20.63 1.57
C ARG A 45 8.53 21.56 2.00
N MET A 46 8.07 21.48 3.26
CA MET A 46 7.00 22.34 3.77
C MET A 46 7.55 23.72 4.14
N PRO A 47 6.78 24.80 3.91
CA PRO A 47 7.10 26.11 4.48
C PRO A 47 7.21 26.03 6.00
N THR A 48 8.06 26.87 6.60
CA THR A 48 8.25 26.93 8.06
C THR A 48 6.97 27.27 8.82
N THR A 49 5.99 27.89 8.16
CA THR A 49 4.68 28.21 8.71
C THR A 49 3.70 27.02 8.71
N HIS A 50 4.01 25.90 8.04
CA HIS A 50 3.13 24.74 7.86
C HIS A 50 3.85 23.42 8.18
N GLN A 51 4.77 23.44 9.16
CA GLN A 51 5.46 22.24 9.60
C GLN A 51 4.48 21.23 10.19
N ILE A 52 4.76 19.95 9.94
CA ILE A 52 3.98 18.84 10.50
C ILE A 52 4.68 18.32 11.76
N ASN A 53 3.90 17.75 12.67
CA ASN A 53 4.49 16.95 13.75
C ASN A 53 4.92 15.59 13.17
N VAL A 54 6.21 15.49 12.79
CA VAL A 54 6.76 14.34 12.09
C VAL A 54 6.65 13.06 12.92
N GLU A 55 7.10 13.09 14.18
CA GLU A 55 7.08 11.93 15.08
C GLU A 55 5.67 11.39 15.31
N GLN A 56 4.71 12.28 15.54
CA GLN A 56 3.32 11.89 15.71
C GLN A 56 2.73 11.28 14.43
N SER A 57 3.08 11.85 13.27
CA SER A 57 2.59 11.36 11.97
C SER A 57 3.16 9.97 11.65
N ILE A 58 4.44 9.73 11.96
CA ILE A 58 5.08 8.41 11.85
C ILE A 58 4.36 7.40 12.74
N SER A 59 4.18 7.73 14.02
CA SER A 59 3.53 6.84 14.99
C SER A 59 2.10 6.49 14.59
N LEU A 60 1.30 7.47 14.16
CA LEU A 60 -0.09 7.24 13.74
C LEU A 60 -0.18 6.31 12.53
N LEU A 61 0.63 6.55 11.49
CA LEU A 61 0.61 5.68 10.31
C LEU A 61 1.15 4.28 10.63
N LEU A 62 2.22 4.17 11.41
CA LEU A 62 2.78 2.88 11.81
C LEU A 62 1.75 2.05 12.56
N ASN A 63 1.11 2.64 13.58
CA ASN A 63 0.10 1.95 14.38
C ASN A 63 -1.12 1.55 13.54
N PHE A 64 -1.55 2.40 12.60
CA PHE A 64 -2.64 2.06 11.68
C PHE A 64 -2.29 0.87 10.79
N LEU A 65 -1.07 0.83 10.22
CA LEU A 65 -0.65 -0.29 9.38
C LEU A 65 -0.49 -1.59 10.18
N LEU A 66 0.04 -1.53 11.41
CA LEU A 66 0.11 -2.70 12.28
C LEU A 66 -1.27 -3.22 12.63
N ALA A 67 -2.21 -2.34 13.00
CA ALA A 67 -3.59 -2.73 13.29
C ALA A 67 -4.30 -3.36 12.08
N ALA A 68 -4.00 -2.90 10.85
CA ALA A 68 -4.61 -3.42 9.63
C ALA A 68 -4.00 -4.75 9.16
N PHE A 69 -2.67 -4.91 9.25
CA PHE A 69 -1.95 -5.99 8.58
C PHE A 69 -1.33 -7.03 9.53
N ASP A 70 -1.22 -6.72 10.82
CA ASP A 70 -0.65 -7.58 11.85
C ASP A 70 -1.53 -7.62 13.12
N PRO A 71 -2.80 -8.06 13.00
CA PRO A 71 -3.73 -8.08 14.14
C PRO A 71 -3.32 -9.08 15.23
N GLU A 72 -2.49 -10.07 14.89
CA GLU A 72 -1.96 -11.08 15.81
C GLU A 72 -0.68 -10.61 16.54
N GLY A 73 -0.12 -9.47 16.16
CA GLY A 73 1.01 -8.85 16.85
C GLY A 73 2.35 -9.57 16.66
N HIS A 74 2.56 -10.20 15.50
CA HIS A 74 3.81 -10.86 15.14
C HIS A 74 4.94 -9.88 14.79
N GLY A 75 4.61 -8.61 14.59
CA GLY A 75 5.51 -7.53 14.23
C GLY A 75 5.99 -7.60 12.79
N LYS A 76 5.20 -8.21 11.89
CA LYS A 76 5.62 -8.51 10.51
C LYS A 76 4.56 -8.19 9.48
N ILE A 77 4.95 -7.50 8.40
CA ILE A 77 4.07 -7.17 7.28
C ILE A 77 4.83 -7.40 5.96
N SER A 78 4.19 -8.03 4.98
CA SER A 78 4.84 -8.28 3.68
C SER A 78 5.17 -6.98 2.93
N VAL A 79 6.26 -6.99 2.15
CA VAL A 79 6.61 -5.86 1.28
C VAL A 79 5.47 -5.52 0.33
N PHE A 80 4.77 -6.54 -0.19
CA PHE A 80 3.59 -6.33 -1.03
C PHE A 80 2.52 -5.52 -0.31
N ALA A 81 2.13 -5.92 0.91
CA ALA A 81 1.13 -5.22 1.70
C ALA A 81 1.53 -3.77 1.99
N VAL A 82 2.79 -3.53 2.40
CA VAL A 82 3.30 -2.17 2.63
C VAL A 82 3.22 -1.31 1.36
N LYS A 83 3.64 -1.83 0.21
CA LYS A 83 3.55 -1.12 -1.07
C LYS A 83 2.10 -0.79 -1.44
N MET A 84 1.18 -1.74 -1.29
CA MET A 84 -0.23 -1.53 -1.61
C MET A 84 -0.88 -0.53 -0.66
N ALA A 85 -0.59 -0.61 0.63
CA ALA A 85 -1.13 0.28 1.64
C ALA A 85 -0.71 1.73 1.39
N LEU A 86 0.59 1.98 1.25
CA LEU A 86 1.12 3.33 1.03
C LEU A 86 0.65 3.91 -0.30
N ALA A 87 0.63 3.10 -1.38
CA ALA A 87 0.10 3.54 -2.66
C ALA A 87 -1.40 3.84 -2.64
N THR A 88 -2.16 3.19 -1.75
CA THR A 88 -3.61 3.43 -1.60
C THR A 88 -3.89 4.66 -0.75
N LEU A 89 -3.13 4.87 0.32
CA LEU A 89 -3.33 5.96 1.28
C LEU A 89 -2.75 7.29 0.81
N CYS A 90 -1.74 7.28 -0.07
CA CYS A 90 -1.14 8.53 -0.55
C CYS A 90 -2.15 9.39 -1.34
N GLY A 91 -1.88 10.69 -1.39
CA GLY A 91 -2.65 11.62 -2.19
C GLY A 91 -2.27 11.57 -3.67
N GLY A 92 -2.78 12.55 -4.44
CA GLY A 92 -2.48 12.70 -5.87
C GLY A 92 -3.55 12.13 -6.79
N LYS A 93 -3.25 12.06 -8.08
CA LYS A 93 -4.20 11.61 -9.11
C LYS A 93 -4.45 10.11 -8.98
N ILE A 94 -5.72 9.71 -9.00
CA ILE A 94 -6.11 8.30 -8.95
C ILE A 94 -5.45 7.45 -10.05
N MET A 95 -5.31 8.00 -11.26
CA MET A 95 -4.68 7.31 -12.38
C MET A 95 -3.22 6.96 -12.14
N ASP A 96 -2.45 7.79 -11.43
CA ASP A 96 -1.04 7.51 -11.17
C ASP A 96 -0.88 6.42 -10.11
N LYS A 97 -1.75 6.44 -9.10
CA LYS A 97 -1.85 5.38 -8.08
C LYS A 97 -2.23 4.03 -8.71
N LEU A 98 -3.25 4.04 -9.57
CA LEU A 98 -3.70 2.83 -10.28
C LEU A 98 -2.64 2.28 -11.22
N ARG A 99 -1.88 3.13 -11.93
CA ARG A 99 -0.75 2.68 -12.77
C ARG A 99 0.33 1.96 -11.95
N TYR A 100 0.68 2.51 -10.80
CA TYR A 100 1.66 1.87 -9.91
C TYR A 100 1.15 0.55 -9.33
N ILE A 101 -0.11 0.50 -8.87
CA ILE A 101 -0.70 -0.75 -8.38
C ILE A 101 -0.77 -1.78 -9.51
N PHE A 102 -1.19 -1.36 -10.70
CA PHE A 102 -1.31 -2.23 -11.87
C PHE A 102 0.06 -2.83 -12.26
N SER A 103 1.14 -2.06 -12.22
CA SER A 103 2.48 -2.59 -12.51
C SER A 103 2.93 -3.66 -11.51
N MET A 104 2.46 -3.62 -10.27
CA MET A 104 2.75 -4.62 -9.25
C MET A 104 1.97 -5.93 -9.45
N ILE A 105 0.77 -5.86 -10.04
CA ILE A 105 -0.11 -7.01 -10.26
C ILE A 105 -0.07 -7.57 -11.68
N SER A 106 0.69 -6.94 -12.58
CA SER A 106 0.88 -7.40 -13.95
C SER A 106 2.16 -8.22 -14.12
N ASP A 107 2.27 -8.94 -15.24
CA ASP A 107 3.48 -9.58 -15.70
C ASP A 107 4.33 -8.64 -16.57
N SER A 108 5.46 -9.13 -17.09
CA SER A 108 6.37 -8.38 -17.95
C SER A 108 5.76 -7.97 -19.31
N SER A 109 4.66 -8.58 -19.72
CA SER A 109 3.91 -8.21 -20.92
C SER A 109 2.88 -7.11 -20.67
N GLY A 110 2.71 -6.68 -19.41
CA GLY A 110 1.73 -5.68 -19.01
C GLY A 110 0.33 -6.26 -18.82
N VAL A 111 0.19 -7.59 -18.76
CA VAL A 111 -1.10 -8.26 -18.54
C VAL A 111 -1.28 -8.52 -17.04
N MET A 112 -2.46 -8.16 -16.53
CA MET A 112 -2.81 -8.38 -15.12
C MET A 112 -2.87 -9.88 -14.80
N VAL A 113 -2.18 -10.29 -13.75
CA VAL A 113 -2.12 -11.68 -13.30
C VAL A 113 -3.19 -11.91 -12.22
N TYR A 114 -4.11 -12.85 -12.46
CA TYR A 114 -5.22 -13.16 -11.54
C TYR A 114 -4.77 -13.34 -10.09
N GLY A 115 -3.76 -14.18 -9.85
CA GLY A 115 -3.29 -14.44 -8.48
C GLY A 115 -2.72 -13.21 -7.78
N LYS A 116 -2.05 -12.31 -8.51
CA LYS A 116 -1.54 -11.06 -7.95
C LYS A 116 -2.67 -10.05 -7.69
N TYR A 117 -3.69 -10.02 -8.54
CA TYR A 117 -4.88 -9.20 -8.33
C TYR A 117 -5.69 -9.68 -7.12
N ASP A 118 -5.88 -10.99 -6.97
CA ASP A 118 -6.54 -11.56 -5.78
C ASP A 118 -5.77 -11.19 -4.50
N LEU A 119 -4.44 -11.33 -4.51
CA LEU A 119 -3.58 -10.92 -3.40
C LEU A 119 -3.69 -9.40 -3.12
N PHE A 120 -3.72 -8.56 -4.16
CA PHE A 120 -3.96 -7.13 -4.02
C PHE A 120 -5.28 -6.86 -3.28
N LEU A 121 -6.37 -7.50 -3.69
CA LEU A 121 -7.66 -7.34 -3.03
C LEU A 121 -7.63 -7.79 -1.56
N ARG A 122 -6.97 -8.92 -1.27
CA ARG A 122 -6.80 -9.41 0.11
C ARG A 122 -6.06 -8.41 0.99
N GLU A 123 -5.04 -7.75 0.47
CA GLU A 123 -4.25 -6.78 1.24
C GLU A 123 -4.94 -5.41 1.33
N VAL A 124 -5.41 -4.84 0.21
CA VAL A 124 -5.95 -3.48 0.19
C VAL A 124 -7.25 -3.36 0.99
N LEU A 125 -8.08 -4.40 1.01
CA LEU A 125 -9.37 -4.41 1.73
C LEU A 125 -9.20 -4.59 3.25
N LYS A 126 -7.98 -4.86 3.74
CA LYS A 126 -7.68 -4.75 5.18
C LYS A 126 -7.74 -3.31 5.68
N LEU A 127 -7.43 -2.33 4.82
CA LEU A 127 -7.48 -0.90 5.18
C LEU A 127 -8.89 -0.43 5.59
N PRO A 128 -9.96 -0.61 4.78
CA PRO A 128 -11.32 -0.27 5.21
C PRO A 128 -11.78 -1.15 6.38
N THR A 129 -11.37 -2.42 6.44
CA THR A 129 -11.70 -3.31 7.56
C THR A 129 -11.15 -2.78 8.89
N ALA A 130 -9.93 -2.24 8.90
CA ALA A 130 -9.29 -1.64 10.08
C ALA A 130 -10.01 -0.39 10.61
N VAL A 131 -10.85 0.25 9.79
CA VAL A 131 -11.71 1.38 10.19
C VAL A 131 -13.19 0.97 10.30
N PHE A 132 -13.45 -0.32 10.55
CA PHE A 132 -14.78 -0.89 10.77
C PHE A 132 -15.72 -0.87 9.56
N GLU A 133 -15.18 -0.69 8.36
CA GLU A 133 -15.93 -0.71 7.09
C GLU A 133 -15.86 -2.08 6.38
N GLY A 134 -15.47 -3.13 7.11
CA GLY A 134 -15.42 -4.51 6.62
C GLY A 134 -16.76 -5.06 6.10
N PRO A 135 -17.93 -4.75 6.71
CA PRO A 135 -19.22 -5.17 6.16
C PRO A 135 -19.53 -4.60 4.77
N SER A 136 -19.01 -3.41 4.47
CA SER A 136 -19.20 -2.71 3.20
C SER A 136 -18.15 -3.11 2.15
N PHE A 137 -16.89 -3.27 2.59
CA PHE A 137 -15.73 -3.41 1.71
C PHE A 137 -14.81 -4.59 2.09
N GLY A 138 -15.39 -5.68 2.57
CA GLY A 138 -14.66 -6.90 2.93
C GLY A 138 -14.19 -7.71 1.72
N TYR A 139 -13.07 -8.41 1.86
CA TYR A 139 -12.64 -9.39 0.88
C TYR A 139 -13.59 -10.60 0.88
N THR A 140 -13.93 -11.09 -0.32
CA THR A 140 -14.63 -12.35 -0.53
C THR A 140 -13.92 -13.15 -1.63
N GLU A 141 -14.07 -14.48 -1.64
CA GLU A 141 -13.50 -15.32 -2.70
C GLU A 141 -14.07 -15.00 -4.10
N GLN A 142 -15.19 -14.29 -4.16
CA GLN A 142 -15.81 -13.84 -5.41
C GLN A 142 -15.29 -12.47 -5.87
N SER A 143 -14.60 -11.72 -5.01
CA SER A 143 -14.14 -10.35 -5.30
C SER A 143 -13.20 -10.31 -6.50
N ALA A 144 -12.27 -11.25 -6.62
CA ALA A 144 -11.38 -11.34 -7.79
C ALA A 144 -12.11 -11.90 -9.02
N LYS A 145 -12.97 -12.92 -8.81
CA LYS A 145 -13.67 -13.62 -9.89
C LYS A 145 -14.59 -12.71 -10.68
N SER A 146 -15.30 -11.78 -10.03
CA SER A 146 -16.22 -10.84 -10.70
C SER A 146 -15.53 -9.94 -11.74
N CYS A 147 -14.25 -9.62 -11.53
CA CYS A 147 -13.45 -8.81 -12.44
C CYS A 147 -13.01 -9.59 -13.69
N PHE A 148 -12.81 -10.91 -13.58
CA PHE A 148 -12.35 -11.77 -14.67
C PHE A 148 -13.48 -12.54 -15.38
N SER A 149 -14.62 -12.73 -14.71
CA SER A 149 -15.77 -13.46 -15.28
C SER A 149 -16.45 -12.73 -16.44
N GLN A 150 -16.06 -11.48 -16.75
CA GLN A 150 -16.54 -10.76 -17.95
C GLN A 150 -15.88 -11.25 -19.25
N GLN A 151 -14.95 -12.20 -19.22
CA GLN A 151 -14.35 -12.83 -20.41
C GLN A 151 -15.07 -14.12 -20.85
N VAL A 152 -16.39 -14.23 -20.70
CA VAL A 152 -17.13 -15.32 -21.34
C VAL A 152 -17.18 -15.06 -22.85
N SER A 153 -16.52 -15.95 -23.56
CA SER A 153 -16.29 -15.97 -25.00
C SER A 153 -17.58 -15.84 -25.81
N TYR A 154 -17.61 -14.88 -26.74
CA TYR A 154 -18.40 -15.04 -27.96
C TYR A 154 -17.73 -16.15 -28.76
N VAL A 155 -18.29 -17.36 -28.67
CA VAL A 155 -18.08 -18.42 -29.67
C VAL A 155 -19.17 -18.28 -30.72
#